data_AF-N1JGK7-F1
#
_entry.id   AF-N1JGK7-F1
#
_cell.length_a   1.000
_cell.length_b   1.000
_cell.length_c   1.000
_cell.angle_alpha   90.00
_cell.angle_beta   90.00
_cell.angle_gamma   90.00
#
_symmetry.space_group_name_H-M   'P 1'
#
loop_
_entity.id
_entity.type
_entity.pdbx_description
1 polymer ?
#
loop_
_entity_poly.entity_id
_entity_poly.type
_entity_poly.pdbx_seq_one_letter_code
_entity_poly.pdbx_strand_id
1 'polypeptide(L)'
;MPFSFMALDSTASTNEGLTSNATATNDTHHYSNQQEDSSLKDRRILCLHSEPKLGILTQTVVASPLVNFILIANLRNSISYDLAFIGDDFVQIRELHSDGYLYDLIYEQRFGSRIRNAQVIGSLKEYKDDLEFDASAKSEDDGSFSNSTNKNKTPRLRQLPPQSLILYLCNGDIQFMTIQTDDEGKLSIISNRHRFLRPMQKLQAGIYLAVDPSSNYMAMGCSEGTFTICVLNSRETLKKQFNLSSKLQFIASEFRIFIDGAIVKMDFLHSEVENSGYVVLLVLTACKGKTRMFF
;
A
#
# COMPACT_ATOMS: atom_id res chain seq x y z
N MET A 1 -11.37 2.39 -19.43
CA MET A 1 -10.62 2.04 -20.66
C MET A 1 -10.19 0.58 -20.57
N PRO A 2 -10.18 -0.20 -21.67
CA PRO A 2 -9.65 -1.56 -21.64
C PRO A 2 -8.12 -1.52 -21.70
N PHE A 3 -7.45 -2.19 -20.76
CA PHE A 3 -6.00 -2.42 -20.81
C PHE A 3 -5.72 -3.47 -21.89
N SER A 4 -4.82 -3.16 -22.83
CA SER A 4 -4.35 -4.12 -23.84
C SER A 4 -2.96 -4.60 -23.44
N PHE A 5 -2.83 -5.90 -23.13
CA PHE A 5 -1.55 -6.55 -22.88
C PHE A 5 -0.88 -6.87 -24.22
N MET A 6 0.34 -6.38 -24.43
CA MET A 6 1.22 -6.88 -25.50
C MET A 6 2.34 -7.73 -24.89
N ALA A 7 2.41 -9.00 -25.29
CA ALA A 7 3.51 -9.90 -24.97
C ALA A 7 4.47 -9.94 -26.17
N LEU A 8 5.77 -9.76 -25.91
CA LEU A 8 6.83 -10.03 -26.89
C LEU A 8 7.51 -11.33 -26.49
N ASP A 9 7.22 -12.40 -27.24
CA ASP A 9 7.86 -13.70 -27.07
C ASP A 9 9.18 -13.75 -27.84
N SER A 10 10.29 -14.00 -27.13
CA SER A 10 11.55 -14.40 -27.73
C SER A 10 11.65 -15.93 -27.71
N THR A 11 11.54 -16.55 -28.88
CA THR A 11 11.59 -18.01 -29.05
C THR A 11 13.00 -18.48 -29.37
N ALA A 12 13.61 -19.19 -28.42
CA ALA A 12 14.68 -20.14 -28.71
C ALA A 12 14.13 -21.56 -28.46
N SER A 13 14.05 -22.34 -29.54
CA SER A 13 13.60 -23.72 -29.56
C SER A 13 14.72 -24.69 -29.17
N THR A 14 14.42 -25.71 -28.38
CA THR A 14 15.05 -27.03 -28.51
C THR A 14 14.13 -28.12 -27.95
N ASN A 15 14.17 -29.26 -28.62
CA ASN A 15 13.24 -30.39 -28.59
C ASN A 15 13.46 -31.37 -27.43
N GLU A 16 12.55 -32.35 -27.40
CA GLU A 16 12.56 -33.68 -26.75
C GLU A 16 11.94 -33.71 -25.33
N GLY A 17 10.94 -34.52 -24.98
CA GLY A 17 10.36 -35.73 -25.59
C GLY A 17 10.55 -36.91 -24.65
N LEU A 18 9.51 -37.33 -23.90
CA LEU A 18 9.13 -38.74 -23.66
C LEU A 18 7.94 -38.88 -22.70
N THR A 19 7.03 -39.76 -23.08
CA THR A 19 5.83 -40.26 -22.39
C THR A 19 6.10 -41.56 -21.64
N SER A 20 5.38 -41.86 -20.55
CA SER A 20 4.83 -43.21 -20.29
C SER A 20 3.84 -43.27 -19.13
N ASN A 21 2.76 -44.01 -19.35
CA ASN A 21 1.59 -44.30 -18.50
C ASN A 21 1.80 -45.50 -17.55
N ALA A 22 0.94 -45.64 -16.52
CA ALA A 22 0.25 -46.87 -16.05
C ALA A 22 -0.30 -46.63 -14.60
N THR A 23 -1.59 -46.52 -14.27
CA THR A 23 -2.75 -47.47 -14.23
C THR A 23 -2.73 -48.50 -13.09
N ALA A 24 -3.92 -48.67 -12.45
CA ALA A 24 -4.49 -49.88 -11.78
C ALA A 24 -4.49 -49.86 -10.21
N THR A 25 -5.65 -49.61 -9.53
CA THR A 25 -6.73 -50.54 -9.05
C THR A 25 -6.32 -51.41 -7.84
N ASN A 26 -7.09 -51.76 -6.80
CA ASN A 26 -8.53 -51.86 -6.53
C ASN A 26 -8.81 -52.09 -5.01
N ASP A 27 -10.02 -51.70 -4.59
CA ASP A 27 -11.02 -52.35 -3.72
C ASP A 27 -10.69 -52.88 -2.30
N THR A 28 -11.36 -52.41 -1.23
CA THR A 28 -12.77 -52.54 -0.78
C THR A 28 -13.07 -53.87 -0.08
N HIS A 29 -13.25 -53.86 1.25
CA HIS A 29 -14.17 -54.79 1.93
C HIS A 29 -14.83 -54.13 3.14
N HIS A 30 -16.13 -53.86 2.97
CA HIS A 30 -17.13 -53.66 4.01
C HIS A 30 -17.66 -55.03 4.46
N TYR A 31 -17.74 -55.29 5.77
CA TYR A 31 -18.79 -56.14 6.36
C TYR A 31 -19.14 -55.64 7.76
N SER A 32 -20.43 -55.37 7.92
CA SER A 32 -21.14 -54.98 9.13
C SER A 32 -21.38 -56.18 10.06
N ASN A 33 -21.30 -55.97 11.37
CA ASN A 33 -22.17 -56.64 12.34
C ASN A 33 -22.49 -55.69 13.50
N GLN A 34 -23.75 -55.28 13.55
CA GLN A 34 -24.40 -54.61 14.67
C GLN A 34 -24.76 -55.67 15.70
N GLN A 35 -24.20 -55.57 16.92
CA GLN A 35 -24.87 -55.81 18.20
C GLN A 35 -23.82 -55.90 19.31
N GLU A 36 -23.41 -54.74 19.83
CA GLU A 36 -22.86 -54.59 21.19
C GLU A 36 -23.03 -53.13 21.61
N ASP A 37 -24.27 -52.65 21.51
CA ASP A 37 -24.65 -51.25 21.65
C ASP A 37 -25.35 -51.05 23.00
N SER A 38 -24.65 -51.26 24.12
CA SER A 38 -25.17 -50.85 25.45
C SER A 38 -24.16 -50.74 26.61
N SER A 39 -22.84 -50.70 26.39
CA SER A 39 -21.90 -50.53 27.52
C SER A 39 -20.63 -49.70 27.27
N LEU A 40 -20.46 -49.11 26.07
CA LEU A 40 -19.26 -48.32 25.74
C LEU A 40 -19.49 -46.80 25.64
N LYS A 41 -20.70 -46.31 25.96
CA LYS A 41 -21.01 -44.86 25.89
C LYS A 41 -20.41 -44.01 27.02
N ASP A 42 -19.80 -44.63 28.04
CA ASP A 42 -19.23 -43.94 29.21
C ASP A 42 -17.70 -43.86 29.26
N ARG A 43 -17.02 -44.06 28.13
CA ARG A 43 -15.56 -43.87 28.02
C ARG A 43 -15.13 -42.78 27.04
N ARG A 44 -16.01 -41.82 26.76
CA ARG A 44 -15.53 -40.50 26.34
C ARG A 44 -15.01 -39.82 27.58
N ILE A 45 -13.71 -39.98 27.84
CA ILE A 45 -12.98 -39.10 28.73
C ILE A 45 -13.30 -37.68 28.27
N LEU A 46 -14.19 -37.03 29.01
CA LEU A 46 -14.28 -35.58 29.06
C LEU A 46 -12.95 -35.11 29.62
N CYS A 47 -11.95 -34.97 28.75
CA CYS A 47 -10.82 -34.09 29.01
C CYS A 47 -11.40 -32.67 29.01
N LEU A 48 -12.12 -32.31 30.08
CA LEU A 48 -12.34 -30.92 30.45
C LEU A 48 -10.95 -30.32 30.52
N HIS A 49 -10.60 -29.53 29.50
CA HIS A 49 -9.40 -28.74 29.51
C HIS A 49 -9.56 -27.78 30.69
N SER A 50 -8.87 -28.03 31.80
CA SER A 50 -8.72 -27.03 32.83
C SER A 50 -8.11 -25.80 32.15
N GLU A 51 -8.76 -24.65 32.22
CA GLU A 51 -8.22 -23.42 31.65
C GLU A 51 -6.77 -23.26 32.11
N PRO A 52 -5.84 -22.94 31.19
CA PRO A 52 -4.44 -22.83 31.56
C PRO A 52 -4.28 -21.76 32.64
N LYS A 53 -3.87 -22.19 33.83
CA LYS A 53 -3.70 -21.33 35.02
C LYS A 53 -2.53 -20.35 34.89
N LEU A 54 -1.79 -20.40 33.78
CA LEU A 54 -0.59 -19.62 33.54
C LEU A 54 -0.64 -19.06 32.10
N GLY A 55 -0.56 -17.74 31.98
CA GLY A 55 -0.42 -17.04 30.70
C GLY A 55 1.01 -16.51 30.54
N ILE A 56 1.49 -16.40 29.31
CA ILE A 56 2.77 -15.77 28.99
C ILE A 56 2.52 -14.30 28.65
N LEU A 57 3.13 -13.39 29.42
CA LEU A 57 3.22 -11.97 29.06
C LEU A 57 4.55 -11.74 28.36
N THR A 58 4.50 -11.36 27.08
CA THR A 58 5.67 -10.91 26.33
C THR A 58 5.61 -9.40 26.18
N GLN A 59 6.67 -8.70 26.61
CA GLN A 59 6.81 -7.26 26.45
C GLN A 59 8.17 -6.94 25.82
N THR A 60 8.14 -6.17 24.73
CA THR A 60 9.35 -5.61 24.12
C THR A 60 9.88 -4.48 25.00
N VAL A 61 11.06 -4.65 25.59
CA VAL A 61 11.73 -3.62 26.42
C VAL A 61 12.42 -2.57 25.55
N VAL A 62 13.02 -3.00 24.44
CA VAL A 62 13.67 -2.12 23.46
C VAL A 62 13.19 -2.53 22.07
N ALA A 63 12.60 -1.60 21.33
CA ALA A 63 12.20 -1.83 19.95
C ALA A 63 13.42 -1.99 19.05
N SER A 64 13.29 -2.77 17.98
CA SER A 64 14.36 -2.91 16.99
C SER A 64 14.64 -1.54 16.36
N PRO A 65 15.90 -1.06 16.36
CA PRO A 65 16.24 0.20 15.70
C PRO A 65 16.45 0.04 14.18
N LEU A 66 16.21 -1.17 13.63
CA LEU A 66 16.47 -1.46 12.23
C LEU A 66 15.52 -0.66 11.32
N VAL A 67 16.10 0.12 10.43
CA VAL A 67 15.39 0.84 9.37
C VAL A 67 15.49 0.03 8.09
N ASN A 68 14.34 -0.37 7.55
CA ASN A 68 14.23 -1.14 6.31
C ASN A 68 14.13 -0.23 5.08
N PHE A 69 13.50 0.93 5.21
CA PHE A 69 13.34 1.90 4.13
C PHE A 69 13.66 3.32 4.62
N ILE A 70 14.33 4.09 3.77
CA ILE A 70 14.49 5.54 3.92
C ILE A 70 13.92 6.18 2.66
N LEU A 71 12.81 6.90 2.81
CA LEU A 71 12.12 7.53 1.67
C LEU A 71 12.24 9.06 1.79
N ILE A 72 12.59 9.70 0.68
CA ILE A 72 12.57 11.16 0.56
C ILE A 72 11.16 11.57 0.11
N ALA A 73 10.55 12.50 0.82
CA ALA A 73 9.19 12.95 0.52
C ALA A 73 8.96 14.41 0.95
N ASN A 74 7.95 15.04 0.36
CA ASN A 74 7.42 16.34 0.76
C ASN A 74 6.07 16.10 1.47
N LEU A 75 6.12 15.72 2.74
CA LEU A 75 4.95 15.27 3.49
C LEU A 75 4.17 16.44 4.12
N ARG A 76 4.83 17.59 4.31
CA ARG A 76 4.20 18.80 4.88
C ARG A 76 3.96 19.89 3.84
N ASN A 77 4.99 20.20 3.06
CA ASN A 77 5.00 21.28 2.06
C ASN A 77 6.07 21.00 1.00
N SER A 78 6.14 21.81 -0.07
CA SER A 78 7.06 21.63 -1.20
C SER A 78 8.49 22.11 -0.97
N ILE A 79 8.78 22.75 0.17
CA ILE A 79 10.06 23.40 0.47
C ILE A 79 10.88 22.58 1.45
N SER A 80 10.22 21.96 2.43
CA SER A 80 10.84 21.09 3.42
C SER A 80 11.29 19.77 2.80
N TYR A 81 12.47 19.30 3.19
CA TYR A 81 13.00 18.00 2.83
C TYR A 81 12.70 17.00 3.95
N ASP A 82 11.56 16.30 3.84
CA ASP A 82 11.19 15.30 4.83
C ASP A 82 11.80 13.93 4.44
N LEU A 83 12.37 13.25 5.43
CA LEU A 83 12.88 11.88 5.33
C LEU A 83 12.03 10.97 6.22
N ALA A 84 11.47 9.93 5.62
CA ALA A 84 10.73 8.89 6.32
C ALA A 84 11.65 7.68 6.55
N PHE A 85 12.01 7.44 7.81
CA PHE A 85 12.70 6.25 8.28
C PHE A 85 11.65 5.22 8.70
N ILE A 86 11.66 4.06 8.06
CA ILE A 86 10.60 3.06 8.20
C ILE A 86 11.23 1.73 8.61
N GLY A 87 10.88 1.26 9.81
CA GLY A 87 11.31 -0.02 10.34
C GLY A 87 10.29 -1.13 10.14
N ASP A 88 10.36 -2.15 11.00
CA ASP A 88 9.42 -3.28 10.98
C ASP A 88 8.01 -2.88 11.44
N ASP A 89 7.88 -1.94 12.37
CA ASP A 89 6.60 -1.58 12.99
C ASP A 89 6.49 -0.09 13.37
N PHE A 90 7.44 0.72 12.92
CA PHE A 90 7.50 2.15 13.17
C PHE A 90 7.78 2.96 11.90
N VAL A 91 7.36 4.22 11.93
CA VAL A 91 7.70 5.27 10.97
C VAL A 91 8.17 6.49 11.76
N GLN A 92 9.36 6.98 11.42
CA GLN A 92 9.93 8.21 11.97
C GLN A 92 10.15 9.21 10.85
N ILE A 93 9.53 10.38 10.95
CA ILE A 93 9.71 11.47 10.00
C ILE A 93 10.73 12.45 10.58
N ARG A 94 11.74 12.77 9.78
CA ARG A 94 12.76 13.78 10.10
C ARG A 94 12.82 14.85 9.02
N GLU A 95 13.16 16.07 9.40
CA GLU A 95 13.47 17.15 8.46
C GLU A 95 14.97 17.26 8.26
N LEU A 96 15.41 17.35 7.01
CA LEU A 96 16.77 17.76 6.67
C LEU A 96 16.85 19.28 6.63
N HIS A 97 17.59 19.85 7.58
CA HIS A 97 17.82 21.28 7.66
C HIS A 97 19.02 21.71 6.80
N SER A 98 19.11 23.01 6.55
CA SER A 98 20.21 23.61 5.78
C SER A 98 21.58 23.50 6.44
N ASP A 99 21.63 23.21 7.74
CA ASP A 99 22.84 22.90 8.51
C ASP A 99 23.35 21.47 8.27
N GLY A 100 22.62 20.65 7.52
CA GLY A 100 22.94 19.26 7.23
C GLY A 100 22.52 18.28 8.32
N TYR A 101 21.85 18.74 9.38
CA TYR A 101 21.36 17.88 10.47
C TYR A 101 19.91 17.44 10.24
N LEU A 102 19.58 16.30 10.85
CA LEU A 102 18.23 15.74 10.83
C LEU A 102 17.52 16.00 12.15
N TYR A 103 16.33 16.57 12.07
CA TYR A 103 15.50 16.88 13.24
C TYR A 103 14.25 16.01 13.24
N ASP A 104 13.97 15.38 14.38
CA ASP A 104 12.78 14.55 14.56
C ASP A 104 11.51 15.39 14.54
N LEU A 105 10.58 15.02 13.67
CA LEU A 105 9.27 15.68 13.56
C LEU A 105 8.17 14.81 14.16
N ILE A 106 8.08 13.55 13.71
CA ILE A 106 6.99 12.66 14.08
C ILE A 106 7.52 11.24 14.24
N TYR A 107 7.00 10.53 15.23
CA TYR A 107 7.23 9.11 15.41
C TYR A 107 5.88 8.41 15.60
N GLU A 108 5.59 7.43 14.74
CA GLU A 108 4.37 6.63 14.77
C GLU A 108 4.74 5.15 14.78
N GLN A 109 4.00 4.35 15.54
CA GLN A 109 4.25 2.91 15.68
C GLN A 109 2.96 2.13 15.86
N ARG A 110 3.07 0.79 15.81
CA ARG A 110 1.96 -0.15 16.07
C ARG A 110 0.83 -0.07 15.05
N PHE A 111 1.16 -0.27 13.77
CA PHE A 111 0.20 -0.37 12.66
C PHE A 111 -0.71 -1.64 12.70
N GLY A 112 -0.60 -2.45 13.76
CA GLY A 112 -1.35 -3.71 13.94
C GLY A 112 -0.78 -4.90 13.16
N SER A 113 0.28 -4.70 12.39
CA SER A 113 1.11 -5.75 11.78
C SER A 113 2.43 -5.13 11.32
N ARG A 114 3.43 -5.96 11.00
CA ARG A 114 4.72 -5.47 10.49
C ARG A 114 4.56 -4.83 9.11
N ILE A 115 5.33 -3.78 8.86
CA ILE A 115 5.49 -3.14 7.58
C ILE A 115 6.30 -4.07 6.69
N ARG A 116 5.74 -4.45 5.55
CA ARG A 116 6.39 -5.29 4.53
C ARG A 116 7.06 -4.46 3.45
N ASN A 117 6.43 -3.36 3.07
CA ASN A 117 6.92 -2.46 2.02
C ASN A 117 6.37 -1.06 2.23
N ALA A 118 7.02 -0.06 1.67
CA ALA A 118 6.60 1.32 1.76
C ALA A 118 6.95 2.13 0.51
N GLN A 119 6.10 3.08 0.16
CA GLN A 119 6.29 3.98 -0.98
C GLN A 119 5.68 5.36 -0.70
N VAL A 120 6.10 6.37 -1.46
CA VAL A 120 5.53 7.71 -1.44
C VAL A 120 4.51 7.84 -2.57
N ILE A 121 3.37 8.48 -2.30
CA ILE A 121 2.40 8.93 -3.32
C ILE A 121 2.18 10.43 -3.24
N GLY A 122 1.76 11.02 -4.35
CA GLY A 122 1.45 12.44 -4.50
C GLY A 122 2.35 13.11 -5.52
N SER A 123 1.74 13.97 -6.35
CA SER A 123 2.42 14.73 -7.39
C SER A 123 2.79 16.13 -6.90
N LEU A 124 4.09 16.44 -6.91
CA LEU A 124 4.57 17.79 -6.59
C LEU A 124 4.15 18.82 -7.64
N LYS A 125 3.95 18.39 -8.90
CA LYS A 125 3.45 19.24 -9.97
C LYS A 125 2.02 19.68 -9.67
N GLU A 126 1.13 18.71 -9.40
CA GLU A 126 -0.27 19.02 -9.08
C GLU A 126 -0.41 19.83 -7.78
N TYR A 127 0.47 19.62 -6.80
CA TYR A 127 0.51 20.44 -5.59
C TYR A 127 0.89 21.91 -5.87
N LYS A 128 1.79 22.17 -6.83
CA LYS A 128 2.14 23.54 -7.24
C LYS A 128 1.00 24.19 -8.02
N ASP A 129 0.38 23.45 -8.94
CA ASP A 129 -0.78 23.92 -9.69
C ASP A 129 -1.94 24.31 -8.75
N ASP A 130 -2.17 23.52 -7.68
CA ASP A 130 -3.11 23.83 -6.59
C ASP A 130 -2.80 25.17 -5.90
N LEU A 131 -1.52 25.44 -5.61
CA LEU A 131 -1.06 26.66 -4.94
C LEU A 131 -1.27 27.89 -5.82
N GLU A 132 -0.97 27.77 -7.12
CA GLU A 132 -1.13 28.86 -8.08
C GLU A 132 -2.62 29.21 -8.27
N PHE A 133 -3.48 28.19 -8.39
CA PHE A 133 -4.92 28.38 -8.50
C PHE A 133 -5.53 29.01 -7.23
N ASP A 134 -5.13 28.54 -6.05
CA ASP A 134 -5.61 29.09 -4.77
C ASP A 134 -5.09 30.52 -4.52
N ALA A 135 -3.98 30.92 -5.15
CA ALA A 135 -3.44 32.28 -5.09
C ALA A 135 -4.21 33.24 -6.02
N SER A 136 -4.49 32.82 -7.26
CA SER A 136 -5.26 33.64 -8.22
C SER A 136 -6.70 33.88 -7.77
N ALA A 137 -7.34 32.87 -7.15
CA ALA A 137 -8.70 33.00 -6.62
C ALA A 137 -8.80 34.03 -5.47
N LYS A 138 -7.71 34.28 -4.73
CA LYS A 138 -7.69 35.27 -3.65
C LYS A 138 -7.45 36.69 -4.15
N SER A 139 -6.82 36.88 -5.31
CA SER A 139 -6.57 38.22 -5.88
C SER A 139 -7.78 38.83 -6.58
N GLU A 140 -8.75 38.03 -7.02
CA GLU A 140 -9.95 38.53 -7.71
C GLU A 140 -11.06 39.02 -6.75
N ASP A 141 -11.00 38.67 -5.46
CA ASP A 141 -12.01 39.05 -4.44
C ASP A 141 -11.66 40.36 -3.68
N ASP A 142 -10.47 40.94 -3.91
CA ASP A 142 -10.01 42.17 -3.23
C ASP A 142 -10.29 43.46 -4.04
N GLY A 143 -11.26 43.40 -4.96
CA GLY A 143 -11.69 44.51 -5.82
C GLY A 143 -12.71 45.47 -5.19
N SER A 144 -12.82 45.55 -3.86
CA SER A 144 -13.76 46.48 -3.21
C SER A 144 -13.11 47.22 -2.04
N PHE A 145 -12.68 48.46 -2.32
CA PHE A 145 -12.36 49.45 -1.29
C PHE A 145 -13.60 49.74 -0.44
N SER A 146 -13.68 49.14 0.76
CA SER A 146 -14.55 49.66 1.82
C SER A 146 -13.90 49.46 3.19
N ASN A 147 -13.54 50.59 3.80
CA ASN A 147 -13.15 50.71 5.20
C ASN A 147 -14.26 50.13 6.09
N SER A 148 -14.08 48.92 6.61
CA SER A 148 -14.74 48.51 7.85
C SER A 148 -13.93 47.46 8.60
N THR A 149 -13.56 47.82 9.82
CA THR A 149 -13.03 46.95 10.85
C THR A 149 -14.06 45.86 11.19
N ASN A 150 -13.95 44.72 10.53
CA ASN A 150 -14.39 43.41 11.03
C ASN A 150 -13.71 42.32 10.19
N LYS A 151 -12.52 41.90 10.62
CA LYS A 151 -11.82 40.73 10.06
C LYS A 151 -12.59 39.47 10.47
N ASN A 152 -13.73 39.22 9.82
CA ASN A 152 -14.30 37.89 9.72
C ASN A 152 -13.27 37.04 8.97
N LYS A 153 -12.40 36.36 9.72
CA LYS A 153 -11.44 35.41 9.16
C LYS A 153 -12.26 34.37 8.43
N THR A 154 -12.30 34.44 7.10
CA THR A 154 -12.73 33.31 6.29
C THR A 154 -11.87 32.12 6.74
N PRO A 155 -12.48 30.96 7.06
CA PRO A 155 -11.71 29.81 7.50
C PRO A 155 -10.72 29.48 6.38
N ARG A 156 -9.43 29.52 6.69
CA ARG A 156 -8.40 29.11 5.73
C ARG A 156 -8.69 27.65 5.39
N LEU A 157 -9.01 27.38 4.12
CA LEU A 157 -9.18 26.01 3.66
C LEU A 157 -7.88 25.25 3.96
N ARG A 158 -8.02 24.07 4.56
CA ARG A 158 -6.86 23.25 4.91
C ARG A 158 -6.26 22.71 3.63
N GLN A 159 -4.97 22.92 3.44
CA GLN A 159 -4.31 22.46 2.23
C GLN A 159 -4.00 20.96 2.34
N LEU A 160 -4.40 20.17 1.33
CA LEU A 160 -3.95 18.78 1.22
C LEU A 160 -2.43 18.78 1.00
N PRO A 161 -1.65 18.05 1.81
CA PRO A 161 -0.21 17.98 1.66
C PRO A 161 0.25 17.49 0.28
N PRO A 162 1.51 17.73 -0.11
CA PRO A 162 2.01 17.34 -1.43
C PRO A 162 2.00 15.82 -1.60
N GLN A 163 2.48 15.11 -0.57
CA GLN A 163 2.68 13.68 -0.61
C GLN A 163 2.22 12.98 0.69
N SER A 164 1.94 11.69 0.55
CA SER A 164 1.55 10.78 1.62
C SER A 164 2.41 9.52 1.56
N LEU A 165 2.60 8.86 2.69
CA LEU A 165 3.23 7.55 2.73
C LEU A 165 2.20 6.44 2.56
N ILE A 166 2.60 5.40 1.85
CA ILE A 166 1.92 4.11 1.77
C ILE A 166 2.76 3.10 2.52
N LEU A 167 2.15 2.37 3.45
CA LEU A 167 2.73 1.20 4.09
C LEU A 167 1.90 -0.02 3.72
N TYR A 168 2.53 -1.02 3.11
CA TYR A 168 1.92 -2.32 2.95
C TYR A 168 2.24 -3.18 4.16
N LEU A 169 1.22 -3.70 4.83
CA LEU A 169 1.38 -4.47 6.06
C LEU A 169 1.39 -5.97 5.79
N CYS A 170 2.05 -6.75 6.65
CA CYS A 170 2.17 -8.20 6.49
C CYS A 170 0.81 -8.93 6.53
N ASN A 171 -0.19 -8.34 7.18
CA ASN A 171 -1.58 -8.82 7.18
C ASN A 171 -2.34 -8.49 5.88
N GLY A 172 -1.70 -7.88 4.88
CA GLY A 172 -2.30 -7.58 3.58
C GLY A 172 -3.07 -6.26 3.52
N ASP A 173 -3.14 -5.51 4.62
CA ASP A 173 -3.76 -4.19 4.63
C ASP A 173 -2.77 -3.12 4.16
N ILE A 174 -3.29 -2.02 3.62
CA ILE A 174 -2.50 -0.83 3.31
C ILE A 174 -2.84 0.25 4.32
N GLN A 175 -1.82 0.92 4.81
CA GLN A 175 -1.95 2.12 5.62
C GLN A 175 -1.46 3.32 4.81
N PHE A 176 -2.35 4.29 4.57
CA PHE A 176 -1.99 5.59 4.05
C PHE A 176 -1.77 6.54 5.22
N MET A 177 -0.68 7.30 5.19
CA MET A 177 -0.32 8.29 6.22
C MET A 177 -0.07 9.65 5.58
N THR A 178 -0.79 10.66 6.05
CA THR A 178 -0.68 12.04 5.57
C THR A 178 -0.43 12.95 6.75
N ILE A 179 0.58 13.83 6.66
CA ILE A 179 0.89 14.75 7.75
C ILE A 179 0.00 15.97 7.65
N GLN A 180 -0.73 16.26 8.71
CA GLN A 180 -1.50 17.48 8.84
C GLN A 180 -0.80 18.43 9.79
N THR A 181 -0.72 19.70 9.39
CA THR A 181 -0.39 20.80 10.29
C THR A 181 -1.70 21.49 10.68
N ASP A 182 -1.94 21.68 11.97
CA ASP A 182 -3.09 22.45 12.44
C ASP A 182 -2.81 23.97 12.41
N ASP A 183 -3.82 24.76 12.78
CA ASP A 183 -3.72 26.23 12.76
C ASP A 183 -2.68 26.78 13.75
N GLU A 184 -2.28 25.98 14.75
CA GLU A 184 -1.25 26.32 15.73
C GLU A 184 0.15 25.90 15.27
N GLY A 185 0.28 25.27 14.10
CA GLY A 185 1.53 24.77 13.56
C GLY A 185 1.94 23.40 14.10
N LYS A 186 1.08 22.73 14.87
CA LYS A 186 1.37 21.41 15.43
C LYS A 186 1.10 20.33 14.38
N LEU A 187 2.04 19.40 14.30
CA LEU A 187 1.98 18.28 13.37
C LEU A 187 1.18 17.12 13.95
N SER A 188 0.36 16.50 13.11
CA SER A 188 -0.41 15.29 13.40
C SER A 188 -0.46 14.38 12.18
N ILE A 189 -0.78 13.11 12.38
CA ILE A 189 -0.93 12.15 11.29
C ILE A 189 -2.41 11.84 11.07
N ILE A 190 -2.83 11.93 9.82
CA ILE A 190 -4.06 11.32 9.33
C ILE A 190 -3.73 9.95 8.73
N SER A 191 -4.28 8.92 9.37
CA SER A 191 -4.06 7.52 9.00
C SER A 191 -5.33 6.91 8.44
N ASN A 192 -5.30 6.43 7.19
CA ASN A 192 -6.41 5.73 6.54
C ASN A 192 -5.99 4.31 6.16
N ARG A 193 -6.75 3.33 6.64
CA ARG A 193 -6.47 1.91 6.39
C ARG A 193 -7.39 1.38 5.30
N HIS A 194 -6.80 0.76 4.29
CA HIS A 194 -7.50 0.09 3.20
C HIS A 194 -7.34 -1.41 3.31
N ARG A 195 -8.46 -2.14 3.18
CA ARG A 195 -8.50 -3.60 3.22
C ARG A 195 -9.01 -4.13 1.89
N PHE A 196 -8.22 -4.98 1.26
CA PHE A 196 -8.65 -5.66 0.03
C PHE A 196 -9.81 -6.61 0.31
N LEU A 197 -10.76 -6.65 -0.61
CA LEU A 197 -11.89 -7.61 -0.55
C LEU A 197 -11.41 -9.07 -0.58
N ARG A 198 -10.28 -9.33 -1.25
CA ARG A 198 -9.67 -10.67 -1.38
C ARG A 198 -8.19 -10.60 -1.00
N PRO A 199 -7.85 -10.64 0.30
CA PRO A 199 -6.47 -10.53 0.74
C PRO A 199 -5.62 -11.67 0.20
N MET A 200 -4.41 -11.34 -0.24
CA MET A 200 -3.47 -12.24 -0.91
C MET A 200 -2.37 -12.74 0.03
N GLN A 201 -2.71 -12.88 1.32
CA GLN A 201 -1.76 -13.17 2.40
C GLN A 201 -0.94 -14.45 2.14
N LYS A 202 -1.57 -15.50 1.59
CA LYS A 202 -0.89 -16.77 1.28
C LYS A 202 0.18 -16.66 0.19
N LEU A 203 0.10 -15.63 -0.65
CA LEU A 203 1.02 -15.38 -1.76
C LEU A 203 2.04 -14.28 -1.43
N GLN A 204 2.17 -13.93 -0.15
CA GLN A 204 3.11 -12.89 0.31
C GLN A 204 2.94 -11.57 -0.44
N ALA A 205 1.70 -11.13 -0.63
CA ALA A 205 1.40 -9.86 -1.29
C ALA A 205 2.14 -8.67 -0.67
N GLY A 206 2.47 -7.69 -1.51
CA GLY A 206 3.19 -6.49 -1.12
C GLY A 206 4.71 -6.64 -1.06
N ILE A 207 5.28 -7.74 -1.59
CA ILE A 207 6.73 -7.83 -1.82
C ILE A 207 7.15 -6.76 -2.82
N TYR A 208 6.37 -6.60 -3.88
CA TYR A 208 6.57 -5.53 -4.86
C TYR A 208 5.48 -4.47 -4.67
N LEU A 209 5.89 -3.21 -4.63
CA LEU A 209 5.01 -2.06 -4.54
C LEU A 209 5.56 -1.00 -5.49
N ALA A 210 4.75 -0.59 -6.44
CA ALA A 210 5.11 0.44 -7.41
C ALA A 210 4.01 1.50 -7.44
N VAL A 211 4.41 2.75 -7.62
CA VAL A 211 3.52 3.90 -7.71
C VAL A 211 3.84 4.65 -9.00
N ASP A 212 2.80 4.97 -9.76
CA ASP A 212 2.94 5.79 -10.96
C ASP A 212 3.37 7.22 -10.57
N PRO A 213 4.32 7.85 -11.29
CA PRO A 213 4.76 9.22 -10.99
C PRO A 213 3.64 10.27 -10.95
N SER A 214 2.57 10.10 -11.74
CA SER A 214 1.39 10.97 -11.68
C SER A 214 0.45 10.67 -10.51
N SER A 215 0.75 9.63 -9.72
CA SER A 215 -0.02 9.18 -8.56
C SER A 215 -1.47 8.82 -8.87
N ASN A 216 -1.74 8.40 -10.11
CA ASN A 216 -3.06 7.92 -10.54
C ASN A 216 -3.21 6.41 -10.39
N TYR A 217 -2.09 5.69 -10.37
CA TYR A 217 -2.06 4.24 -10.26
C TYR A 217 -1.03 3.76 -9.24
N MET A 218 -1.32 2.62 -8.63
CA MET A 218 -0.39 1.88 -7.80
C MET A 218 -0.51 0.40 -8.17
N ALA A 219 0.59 -0.34 -8.13
CA ALA A 219 0.61 -1.77 -8.36
C ALA A 219 1.23 -2.49 -7.16
N MET A 220 0.68 -3.65 -6.81
CA MET A 220 1.19 -4.51 -5.74
C MET A 220 1.32 -5.95 -6.21
N GLY A 221 2.55 -6.46 -6.15
CA GLY A 221 2.88 -7.82 -6.54
C GLY A 221 2.95 -8.77 -5.36
N CYS A 222 2.56 -10.01 -5.60
CA CYS A 222 2.92 -11.16 -4.76
C CYS A 222 4.31 -11.68 -5.10
N SER A 223 4.79 -12.69 -4.36
CA SER A 223 5.97 -13.45 -4.79
C SER A 223 5.72 -14.13 -6.14
N GLU A 224 4.50 -14.59 -6.38
CA GLU A 224 4.13 -15.32 -7.60
C GLU A 224 2.64 -15.22 -7.95
N GLY A 225 2.33 -15.54 -9.20
CA GLY A 225 0.98 -15.89 -9.66
C GLY A 225 0.03 -14.72 -9.92
N THR A 226 0.21 -13.56 -9.27
CA THR A 226 -0.75 -12.46 -9.39
C THR A 226 -0.26 -11.16 -8.79
N PHE A 227 -0.76 -10.04 -9.33
CA PHE A 227 -0.59 -8.70 -8.78
C PHE A 227 -1.91 -7.93 -8.90
N THR A 228 -2.02 -6.84 -8.14
CA THR A 228 -3.19 -5.96 -8.12
C THR A 228 -2.78 -4.57 -8.57
N ILE A 229 -3.50 -4.00 -9.53
CA ILE A 229 -3.44 -2.59 -9.89
C ILE A 229 -4.57 -1.86 -9.17
N CYS A 230 -4.25 -0.79 -8.46
CA CYS A 230 -5.20 0.13 -7.86
C CYS A 230 -5.24 1.42 -8.66
N VAL A 231 -6.45 1.88 -8.96
CA VAL A 231 -6.68 3.24 -9.42
C VAL A 231 -6.85 4.10 -8.18
N LEU A 232 -6.09 5.19 -8.13
CA LEU A 232 -6.12 6.13 -7.02
C LEU A 232 -7.14 7.25 -7.30
N ASN A 233 -7.75 7.78 -6.25
CA ASN A 233 -8.58 8.97 -6.36
C ASN A 233 -7.69 10.17 -6.71
N SER A 234 -8.21 11.06 -7.56
CA SER A 234 -7.49 12.26 -7.97
C SER A 234 -7.17 13.16 -6.77
N ARG A 235 -6.12 13.96 -6.90
CA ARG A 235 -5.75 14.95 -5.89
C ARG A 235 -6.89 15.91 -5.58
N GLU A 236 -7.65 16.34 -6.59
CA GLU A 236 -8.84 17.19 -6.40
C GLU A 236 -9.89 16.51 -5.51
N THR A 237 -10.13 15.21 -5.71
CA THR A 237 -11.05 14.42 -4.90
C THR A 237 -10.56 14.30 -3.46
N LEU A 238 -9.27 14.02 -3.27
CA LEU A 238 -8.65 13.95 -1.95
C LEU A 238 -8.66 15.32 -1.25
N LYS A 239 -8.44 16.43 -1.98
CA LYS A 239 -8.51 17.81 -1.47
C LYS A 239 -9.92 18.13 -0.96
N LYS A 240 -10.96 17.75 -1.72
CA LYS A 240 -12.36 17.88 -1.27
C LYS A 240 -12.61 17.05 -0.01
N GLN A 241 -12.16 15.80 0.02
CA GLN A 241 -12.31 14.93 1.19
C GLN A 241 -11.62 15.50 2.42
N PHE A 242 -10.36 15.96 2.29
CA PHE A 242 -9.54 16.53 3.36
C PHE A 242 -10.16 17.79 3.99
N ASN A 243 -10.74 18.64 3.15
CA ASN A 243 -11.43 19.85 3.59
C ASN A 243 -12.72 19.53 4.36
N LEU A 244 -13.46 18.50 3.93
CA LEU A 244 -14.71 18.09 4.58
C LEU A 244 -14.48 17.23 5.83
N SER A 245 -13.46 16.37 5.82
CA SER A 245 -13.19 15.39 6.86
C SER A 245 -11.73 14.95 6.83
N SER A 246 -11.21 14.44 7.95
CA SER A 246 -9.87 13.82 7.97
C SER A 246 -9.89 12.35 7.51
N LYS A 247 -10.92 11.92 6.76
CA LYS A 247 -11.05 10.56 6.24
C LYS A 247 -10.79 10.56 4.73
N LEU A 248 -9.62 10.10 4.33
CA LEU A 248 -9.16 10.08 2.94
C LEU A 248 -9.32 8.68 2.35
N GLN A 249 -10.03 8.61 1.23
CA GLN A 249 -10.14 7.39 0.45
C GLN A 249 -9.18 7.49 -0.74
N PHE A 250 -8.02 6.85 -0.61
CA PHE A 250 -7.01 6.89 -1.66
C PHE A 250 -7.31 5.97 -2.84
N ILE A 251 -7.90 4.80 -2.59
CA ILE A 251 -8.17 3.80 -3.64
C ILE A 251 -9.60 3.97 -4.15
N ALA A 252 -9.74 4.20 -5.45
CA ALA A 252 -11.03 4.30 -6.14
C ALA A 252 -11.51 2.94 -6.66
N SER A 253 -10.60 2.14 -7.23
CA SER A 253 -10.92 0.80 -7.73
C SER A 253 -9.69 -0.10 -7.77
N GLU A 254 -9.92 -1.40 -7.95
CA GLU A 254 -8.90 -2.45 -7.89
C GLU A 254 -9.09 -3.45 -9.04
N PHE A 255 -7.99 -3.83 -9.68
CA PHE A 255 -7.94 -4.80 -10.76
C PHE A 255 -6.89 -5.84 -10.43
N ARG A 256 -7.29 -7.11 -10.42
CA ARG A 256 -6.37 -8.22 -10.17
C ARG A 256 -5.97 -8.88 -11.47
N ILE A 257 -4.68 -9.08 -11.63
CA ILE A 257 -4.07 -9.67 -12.81
C ILE A 257 -3.38 -10.95 -12.39
N PHE A 258 -3.61 -12.01 -13.16
CA PHE A 258 -2.99 -13.31 -12.98
C PHE A 258 -1.89 -13.48 -14.00
N ILE A 259 -0.75 -13.98 -13.55
CA ILE A 259 0.45 -14.18 -14.36
C ILE A 259 1.04 -15.54 -14.04
N ASP A 260 1.77 -16.09 -14.99
CA ASP A 260 2.54 -17.31 -14.77
C ASP A 260 3.96 -16.99 -14.28
N GLY A 261 4.42 -17.74 -13.29
CA GLY A 261 5.73 -17.60 -12.67
C GLY A 261 5.82 -16.62 -11.50
N ALA A 262 7.06 -16.45 -11.04
CA ALA A 262 7.42 -15.54 -9.95
C ALA A 262 7.61 -14.12 -10.47
N ILE A 263 7.11 -13.12 -9.76
CA ILE A 263 7.44 -11.72 -10.05
C ILE A 263 8.87 -11.50 -9.57
N VAL A 264 9.69 -10.89 -10.42
CA VAL A 264 11.09 -10.53 -10.14
C VAL A 264 11.25 -9.03 -9.96
N LYS A 265 10.50 -8.24 -10.73
CA LYS A 265 10.46 -6.79 -10.63
C LYS A 265 9.11 -6.28 -11.11
N MET A 266 8.66 -5.18 -10.51
CA MET A 266 7.49 -4.45 -10.95
C MET A 266 7.72 -2.97 -10.70
N ASP A 267 7.55 -2.14 -11.73
CA ASP A 267 7.81 -0.70 -11.65
C ASP A 267 7.04 0.08 -12.71
N PHE A 268 6.68 1.33 -12.43
CA PHE A 268 6.06 2.19 -13.44
C PHE A 268 7.14 2.87 -14.27
N LEU A 269 6.97 2.85 -15.59
CA LEU A 269 7.91 3.51 -16.48
C LEU A 269 7.53 4.98 -16.66
N HIS A 270 8.52 5.85 -16.57
CA HIS A 270 8.34 7.26 -16.84
C HIS A 270 8.35 7.50 -18.35
N SER A 271 7.28 8.06 -18.88
CA SER A 271 7.27 8.60 -20.24
C SER A 271 7.68 10.07 -20.17
N GLU A 272 8.85 10.40 -20.74
CA GLU A 272 9.28 11.80 -20.89
C GLU A 272 8.40 12.57 -21.90
N VAL A 273 7.57 11.88 -22.67
CA VAL A 273 6.70 12.50 -23.66
C VAL A 273 5.46 13.03 -22.94
N GLU A 274 5.49 14.33 -22.60
CA GLU A 274 4.46 15.09 -21.88
C GLU A 274 3.01 14.87 -22.37
N ASN A 275 2.81 14.37 -23.59
CA ASN A 275 1.50 14.19 -24.23
C ASN A 275 1.10 12.73 -24.49
N SER A 276 1.85 11.75 -23.97
CA SER A 276 1.54 10.34 -24.22
C SER A 276 0.23 9.87 -23.58
N GLY A 277 -0.16 10.43 -22.42
CA GLY A 277 -1.40 10.11 -21.71
C GLY A 277 -1.55 8.65 -21.25
N TYR A 278 -0.57 7.79 -21.56
CA TYR A 278 -0.54 6.39 -21.18
C TYR A 278 0.39 6.18 -19.99
N VAL A 279 -0.03 5.33 -19.07
CA VAL A 279 0.77 4.87 -17.92
C VAL A 279 1.19 3.43 -18.22
N VAL A 280 2.49 3.14 -18.11
CA VAL A 280 3.05 1.81 -18.42
C VAL A 280 3.57 1.18 -17.13
N LEU A 281 3.11 -0.04 -16.85
CA LEU A 281 3.59 -0.84 -15.73
C LEU A 281 4.49 -1.95 -16.26
N LEU A 282 5.79 -1.87 -15.99
CA LEU A 282 6.72 -2.96 -16.26
C LEU A 282 6.53 -4.07 -15.23
N VAL A 283 6.31 -5.31 -15.70
CA VAL A 283 6.34 -6.51 -14.85
C VAL A 283 7.33 -7.51 -15.43
N LEU A 284 8.38 -7.83 -14.67
CA LEU A 284 9.32 -8.90 -15.00
C LEU A 284 8.93 -10.16 -14.23
N THR A 285 8.76 -11.27 -14.95
CA THR A 285 8.49 -12.58 -14.35
C THR A 285 9.52 -13.61 -14.74
N ALA A 286 9.73 -14.60 -13.88
CA ALA A 286 10.53 -15.77 -14.17
C ALA A 286 9.66 -17.03 -14.09
N CYS A 287 9.63 -17.81 -15.18
CA CYS A 287 8.92 -19.09 -15.25
C CYS A 287 9.79 -20.11 -15.98
N LYS A 288 10.03 -21.27 -15.34
CA LYS A 288 10.78 -22.41 -15.91
C LYS A 288 12.16 -22.01 -16.49
N GLY A 289 12.90 -21.17 -15.77
CA GLY A 289 14.22 -20.68 -16.19
C GLY A 289 14.21 -19.63 -17.29
N LYS A 290 13.04 -19.14 -17.72
CA LYS A 290 12.91 -18.05 -18.70
C LYS A 290 12.36 -16.79 -18.03
N THR A 291 12.95 -15.65 -18.36
CA THR A 291 12.43 -14.33 -17.93
C THR A 291 11.54 -13.75 -19.00
N ARG A 292 10.39 -13.21 -18.60
CA ARG A 292 9.41 -12.53 -19.46
C ARG A 292 9.18 -11.12 -18.98
N MET A 293 8.85 -10.23 -19.90
CA MET A 293 8.57 -8.83 -19.66
C MET A 293 7.16 -8.52 -20.15
N PHE A 294 6.36 -7.91 -19.29
CA PHE A 294 5.01 -7.43 -19.58
C PHE A 294 4.95 -5.93 -19.37
N PHE A 295 4.10 -5.27 -20.17
CA PHE A 295 3.81 -3.84 -20.12
C PHE A 295 2.30 -3.62 -20.09
#